data_AF-A0AAN8ZX69-F1
#
_entry.id   AF-A0AAN8ZX69-F1
#
_cell.length_a   1.000
_cell.length_b   1.000
_cell.length_c   1.000
_cell.angle_alpha   90.00
_cell.angle_beta   90.00
_cell.angle_gamma   90.00
#
_symmetry.space_group_name_H-M   'P 1'
#
loop_
_entity.id
_entity.type
_entity.pdbx_description
1 polymer ?
#
loop_
_entity_poly.entity_id
_entity_poly.type
_entity_poly.pdbx_seq_one_letter_code
_entity_poly.pdbx_strand_id
1 'polypeptide(L)'
;LLDQLLFRKLVPHDHPQGGTPEHKLPWLIITAVTKLSFHKFFNKIIMVWAKSEYCSPQVVKTIRSHAGEENNEEMWTLLASVSNYLPLKSTSFVLDYFEENCQTNSEVGTYTLQQVLKVLSNCIKDIPSSRAESLQERLLKPIKKIAVSAQLISPMMDVVTLLSYKMTDSEEEGQKAIEEWVEPILTSCDDYLKSVLFDASSEKLDNEGEESLF
;
A
#
# COMPACT_ATOMS: atom_id res chain seq x y z
N LEU A 1 28.43 -9.81 7.44
CA LEU A 1 27.53 -10.09 6.30
C LEU A 1 26.80 -8.81 5.90
N LEU A 2 26.16 -8.77 4.72
CA LEU A 2 25.42 -7.61 4.19
C LEU A 2 24.21 -7.20 5.06
N ASP A 3 23.62 -8.12 5.82
CA ASP A 3 22.54 -7.86 6.78
C ASP A 3 22.94 -6.88 7.89
N GLN A 4 24.19 -6.96 8.36
CA GLN A 4 24.76 -6.04 9.34
C GLN A 4 24.91 -4.62 8.76
N LEU A 5 25.24 -4.50 7.48
CA LEU A 5 25.37 -3.18 6.83
C LEU A 5 24.03 -2.46 6.74
N LEU A 6 22.93 -3.20 6.63
CA LEU A 6 21.59 -2.64 6.69
C LEU A 6 21.15 -2.44 8.14
N PHE A 7 20.94 -3.51 8.90
CA PHE A 7 20.21 -3.44 10.17
C PHE A 7 21.02 -2.90 11.35
N ARG A 8 22.31 -3.26 11.45
CA ARG A 8 23.16 -2.81 12.57
C ARG A 8 23.53 -1.34 12.47
N LYS A 9 23.51 -0.79 11.25
CA LYS A 9 23.84 0.60 10.98
C LYS A 9 22.63 1.53 10.99
N LEU A 10 21.41 1.01 11.14
CA LEU A 10 20.23 1.84 11.39
C LEU A 10 20.29 2.44 12.79
N VAL A 11 20.05 3.75 12.87
CA VAL A 11 19.92 4.49 14.13
C VAL A 11 18.65 5.35 14.09
N PRO A 12 18.08 5.69 15.27
CA PRO A 12 16.94 6.60 15.33
C PRO A 12 17.19 7.94 14.63
N HIS A 13 16.15 8.62 14.15
CA HIS A 13 16.32 9.87 13.38
C HIS A 13 17.08 10.95 14.18
N ASP A 14 16.87 10.99 15.49
CA ASP A 14 17.45 11.95 16.43
C ASP A 14 18.85 11.56 16.92
N HIS A 15 19.41 10.45 16.42
CA HIS A 15 20.70 9.97 16.86
C HIS A 15 21.82 10.95 16.43
N PRO A 16 22.73 11.39 17.34
CA PRO A 16 23.76 12.39 17.02
C PRO A 16 24.69 12.01 15.86
N GLN A 17 24.88 10.71 15.63
CA GLN A 17 25.73 10.19 14.55
C GLN A 17 24.94 9.79 13.29
N GLY A 18 23.63 10.04 13.23
CA GLY A 18 22.77 9.67 12.09
C GLY A 18 23.25 10.26 10.76
N GLY A 19 23.91 11.43 10.81
CA GLY A 19 24.47 12.10 9.63
C GLY A 19 25.78 11.48 9.09
N THR A 20 26.41 10.54 9.79
CA THR A 20 27.67 9.93 9.33
C THR A 20 27.45 8.99 8.13
N PRO A 21 28.45 8.81 7.25
CA PRO A 21 28.30 7.95 6.08
C PRO A 21 27.87 6.51 6.42
N GLU A 22 28.35 5.97 7.55
CA GLU A 22 27.98 4.63 8.00
C GLU A 22 26.48 4.49 8.30
N HIS A 23 25.88 5.52 8.90
CA HIS A 23 24.48 5.54 9.31
C HIS A 23 23.53 6.03 8.21
N LYS A 24 24.06 6.70 7.18
CA LYS A 24 23.34 7.02 5.93
C LYS A 24 23.28 5.84 4.95
N LEU A 25 24.24 4.92 4.99
CA LEU A 25 24.34 3.81 4.06
C LEU A 25 23.07 2.94 3.97
N PRO A 26 22.38 2.56 5.06
CA PRO A 26 21.13 1.82 4.99
C PRO A 26 20.10 2.50 4.09
N TRP A 27 19.90 3.81 4.27
CA TRP A 27 18.92 4.59 3.52
C TRP A 27 19.31 4.68 2.05
N LEU A 28 20.59 4.94 1.74
CA LEU A 28 21.09 4.92 0.37
C LEU A 28 20.89 3.57 -0.34
N ILE A 29 21.02 2.45 0.38
CA ILE A 29 20.73 1.12 -0.15
C ILE A 29 19.24 1.02 -0.50
N ILE A 30 18.34 1.48 0.37
CA ILE A 30 16.90 1.45 0.08
C ILE A 30 16.54 2.39 -1.07
N THR A 31 17.11 3.60 -1.13
CA THR A 31 16.96 4.51 -2.27
C THR A 31 17.38 3.83 -3.57
N ALA A 32 18.51 3.10 -3.57
CA ALA A 32 18.98 2.36 -4.73
C ALA A 32 18.02 1.22 -5.12
N VAL A 33 17.46 0.50 -4.13
CA VAL A 33 16.44 -0.53 -4.37
C VAL A 33 15.21 0.05 -5.07
N THR A 34 14.74 1.22 -4.64
CA THR A 34 13.58 1.90 -5.23
C THR A 34 13.89 2.43 -6.62
N LYS A 35 14.97 3.21 -6.78
CA LYS A 35 15.35 3.81 -8.08
C LYS A 35 15.68 2.78 -9.15
N LEU A 36 16.25 1.63 -8.77
CA LEU A 36 16.60 0.54 -9.69
C LEU A 36 15.53 -0.56 -9.78
N SER A 37 14.36 -0.38 -9.13
CA SER A 37 13.26 -1.34 -9.13
C SER A 37 13.65 -2.76 -8.67
N PHE A 38 14.57 -2.88 -7.71
CA PHE A 38 15.06 -4.16 -7.19
C PHE A 38 14.22 -4.75 -6.05
N HIS A 39 12.99 -4.26 -5.84
CA HIS A 39 12.09 -4.69 -4.76
C HIS A 39 11.93 -6.21 -4.66
N LYS A 40 11.82 -6.92 -5.80
CA LYS A 40 11.67 -8.39 -5.81
C LYS A 40 12.89 -9.09 -5.21
N PHE A 41 14.10 -8.65 -5.56
CA PHE A 41 15.34 -9.21 -5.01
C PHE A 41 15.52 -8.80 -3.55
N PHE A 42 15.24 -7.55 -3.24
CA PHE A 42 15.30 -7.04 -1.88
C PHE A 42 14.38 -7.81 -0.93
N ASN A 43 13.12 -8.05 -1.31
CA ASN A 43 12.19 -8.85 -0.49
C ASN A 43 12.69 -10.30 -0.28
N LYS A 44 13.31 -10.92 -1.29
CA LYS A 44 13.94 -12.25 -1.13
C LYS A 44 15.11 -12.22 -0.15
N ILE A 45 15.91 -11.17 -0.17
CA ILE A 45 17.03 -10.97 0.75
C ILE A 45 16.49 -10.77 2.18
N ILE A 46 15.48 -9.91 2.35
CA ILE A 46 14.83 -9.67 3.64
C ILE A 46 14.23 -10.95 4.21
N MET A 47 13.63 -11.82 3.38
CA MET A 47 13.16 -13.15 3.83
C MET A 47 14.26 -13.98 4.50
N VAL A 48 15.48 -13.94 3.97
CA VAL A 48 16.64 -14.64 4.56
C VAL A 48 17.12 -13.91 5.81
N TRP A 49 17.24 -12.58 5.74
CA TRP A 49 17.77 -11.78 6.84
C TRP A 49 16.81 -11.59 8.01
N ALA A 50 15.51 -11.82 7.83
CA ALA A 50 14.52 -11.79 8.91
C ALA A 50 14.79 -12.84 10.00
N LYS A 51 15.57 -13.87 9.68
CA LYS A 51 16.02 -14.91 10.63
C LYS A 51 17.34 -14.54 11.32
N SER A 52 17.98 -13.45 10.91
CA SER A 52 19.23 -12.96 11.51
C SER A 52 18.94 -12.24 12.83
N GLU A 53 19.88 -12.30 13.77
CA GLU A 53 19.79 -11.61 15.07
C GLU A 53 19.66 -10.09 14.93
N TYR A 54 20.12 -9.51 13.82
CA TYR A 54 20.06 -8.07 13.57
C TYR A 54 18.67 -7.60 13.17
N CYS A 55 17.84 -8.46 12.55
CA CYS A 55 16.48 -8.13 12.16
C CYS A 55 15.52 -8.37 13.34
N SER A 56 15.56 -7.45 14.30
CA SER A 56 14.84 -7.57 15.57
C SER A 56 13.69 -6.57 15.70
N PRO A 57 12.77 -6.73 16.69
CA PRO A 57 11.74 -5.72 16.97
C PRO A 57 12.30 -4.31 17.26
N GLN A 58 13.55 -4.21 17.73
CA GLN A 58 14.20 -2.92 17.94
C GLN A 58 14.46 -2.18 16.61
N VAL A 59 14.77 -2.92 15.54
CA VAL A 59 14.92 -2.34 14.20
C VAL A 59 13.62 -1.70 13.73
N VAL A 60 12.47 -2.32 13.99
CA VAL A 60 11.16 -1.74 13.66
C VAL A 60 10.95 -0.40 14.38
N LYS A 61 11.31 -0.31 15.66
CA LYS A 61 11.26 0.94 16.42
C LYS A 61 12.16 2.01 15.81
N THR A 62 13.38 1.64 15.43
CA THR A 62 14.33 2.53 14.77
C THR A 62 13.79 3.03 13.43
N ILE A 63 13.31 2.13 12.57
CA ILE A 63 12.70 2.46 11.27
C ILE A 63 11.56 3.47 11.49
N ARG A 64 10.61 3.17 12.38
CA ARG A 64 9.46 4.02 12.67
C ARG A 64 9.84 5.45 13.07
N SER A 65 11.00 5.66 13.71
CA SER A 65 11.42 7.01 14.11
C SER A 65 11.69 7.96 12.93
N HIS A 66 11.80 7.45 11.70
CA HIS A 66 12.00 8.25 10.48
C HIS A 66 10.68 8.57 9.73
N ALA A 67 9.51 8.28 10.32
CA ALA A 67 8.22 8.61 9.72
C ALA A 67 8.01 10.12 9.64
N GLY A 68 7.71 10.63 8.45
CA GLY A 68 7.56 12.06 8.19
C GLY A 68 8.88 12.84 8.12
N GLU A 69 10.03 12.18 8.23
CA GLU A 69 11.37 12.80 8.23
C GLU A 69 12.07 12.67 6.86
N GLU A 70 13.37 13.05 6.78
CA GLU A 70 14.18 13.02 5.54
C GLU A 70 14.13 11.68 4.80
N ASN A 71 14.12 10.55 5.53
CA ASN A 71 14.12 9.20 4.96
C ASN A 71 12.72 8.56 4.92
N ASN A 72 11.64 9.36 4.86
CA ASN A 72 10.28 8.85 4.99
C ASN A 72 9.91 7.78 3.94
N GLU A 73 10.25 7.99 2.67
CA GLU A 73 9.96 7.01 1.61
C GLU A 73 10.72 5.69 1.84
N GLU A 74 12.04 5.78 2.08
CA GLU A 74 12.90 4.62 2.35
C GLU A 74 12.47 3.87 3.61
N MET A 75 12.03 4.60 4.64
CA MET A 75 11.48 4.04 5.85
C MET A 75 10.26 3.16 5.54
N TRP A 76 9.28 3.69 4.79
CA TRP A 76 8.08 2.93 4.42
C TRP A 76 8.40 1.72 3.55
N THR A 77 9.34 1.86 2.59
CA THR A 77 9.81 0.72 1.78
C THR A 77 10.42 -0.38 2.64
N LEU A 78 11.32 -0.02 3.55
CA LEU A 78 11.96 -1.00 4.43
C LEU A 78 10.94 -1.64 5.39
N LEU A 79 10.04 -0.83 5.96
CA LEU A 79 8.97 -1.30 6.85
C LEU A 79 8.02 -2.28 6.15
N ALA A 80 7.63 -2.00 4.90
CA ALA A 80 6.80 -2.89 4.09
C ALA A 80 7.48 -4.23 3.77
N SER A 81 8.81 -4.25 3.69
CA SER A 81 9.58 -5.48 3.52
C SER A 81 9.69 -6.28 4.81
N VAL A 82 10.02 -5.64 5.94
CA VAL A 82 10.26 -6.37 7.21
C VAL A 82 8.99 -6.77 7.95
N SER A 83 7.87 -6.03 7.76
CA SER A 83 6.60 -6.32 8.43
C SER A 83 5.94 -7.64 8.02
N ASN A 84 6.38 -8.25 6.90
CA ASN A 84 6.01 -9.62 6.53
C ASN A 84 6.57 -10.68 7.48
N TYR A 85 7.64 -10.36 8.21
CA TYR A 85 8.39 -11.33 9.00
C TYR A 85 8.52 -10.92 10.47
N LEU A 86 8.34 -9.63 10.77
CA LEU A 86 8.41 -9.09 12.12
C LEU A 86 7.04 -8.52 12.53
N PRO A 87 6.56 -8.86 13.75
CA PRO A 87 5.29 -8.32 14.24
C PRO A 87 5.43 -6.81 14.52
N LEU A 88 4.47 -6.04 14.02
CA LEU A 88 4.30 -4.63 14.36
C LEU A 88 3.49 -4.55 15.65
N LYS A 89 4.16 -4.41 16.80
CA LYS A 89 3.50 -4.38 18.14
C LYS A 89 2.38 -3.32 18.28
N SER A 90 2.31 -2.34 17.39
CA SER A 90 1.23 -1.35 17.30
C SER A 90 1.06 -0.91 15.85
N THR A 91 -0.16 -1.06 15.33
CA THR A 91 -0.57 -0.64 13.98
C THR A 91 -1.08 0.81 13.93
N SER A 92 -1.32 1.43 15.10
CA SER A 92 -1.88 2.78 15.22
C SER A 92 -1.11 3.79 14.37
N PHE A 93 0.22 3.79 14.41
CA PHE A 93 1.01 4.76 13.64
C PHE A 93 0.85 4.64 12.13
N VAL A 94 0.59 3.43 11.61
CA VAL A 94 0.36 3.22 10.19
C VAL A 94 -1.01 3.76 9.80
N LEU A 95 -2.00 3.52 10.65
CA LEU A 95 -3.36 4.03 10.46
C LEU A 95 -3.40 5.56 10.56
N ASP A 96 -2.77 6.12 11.58
CA ASP A 96 -2.70 7.57 11.82
C ASP A 96 -1.99 8.24 10.64
N TYR A 97 -0.85 7.70 10.19
CA TYR A 97 -0.14 8.20 9.02
C TYR A 97 -1.00 8.11 7.74
N PHE A 98 -1.70 6.99 7.53
CA PHE A 98 -2.60 6.83 6.38
C PHE A 98 -3.73 7.87 6.41
N GLU A 99 -4.36 8.07 7.56
CA GLU A 99 -5.47 9.01 7.72
C GLU A 99 -5.04 10.47 7.52
N GLU A 100 -3.85 10.84 8.00
CA GLU A 100 -3.29 12.19 7.85
C GLU A 100 -2.88 12.49 6.39
N ASN A 101 -2.35 11.50 5.67
CA ASN A 101 -1.66 11.72 4.39
C ASN A 101 -2.42 11.22 3.15
N CYS A 102 -3.47 10.41 3.27
CA CYS A 102 -4.15 9.83 2.10
C CYS A 102 -5.45 10.53 1.70
N GLN A 103 -5.95 11.45 2.51
CA GLN A 103 -7.26 12.09 2.30
C GLN A 103 -7.17 13.52 1.75
N THR A 104 -5.99 14.13 1.84
CA THR A 104 -5.68 15.47 1.34
C THR A 104 -4.81 15.34 0.09
N ASN A 105 -4.74 16.39 -0.73
CA ASN A 105 -3.72 16.54 -1.79
C ASN A 105 -2.32 16.57 -1.13
N SER A 106 -1.89 15.45 -0.56
CA SER A 106 -0.72 15.39 0.29
C SER A 106 0.52 15.47 -0.58
N GLU A 107 1.57 16.04 0.01
CA GLU A 107 2.90 16.09 -0.57
C GLU A 107 3.55 14.69 -0.65
N VAL A 108 2.85 13.65 -0.14
CA VAL A 108 3.35 12.27 -0.10
C VAL A 108 3.16 11.59 -1.45
N GLY A 109 4.25 11.08 -2.01
CA GLY A 109 4.23 10.41 -3.30
C GLY A 109 3.40 9.12 -3.31
N THR A 110 2.79 8.83 -4.46
CA THR A 110 2.00 7.61 -4.73
C THR A 110 2.73 6.34 -4.29
N TYR A 111 4.04 6.26 -4.52
CA TYR A 111 4.84 5.09 -4.15
C TYR A 111 4.89 4.88 -2.63
N THR A 112 5.08 5.94 -1.85
CA THR A 112 5.03 5.86 -0.38
C THR A 112 3.68 5.36 0.09
N LEU A 113 2.58 5.86 -0.49
CA LEU A 113 1.22 5.40 -0.16
C LEU A 113 1.03 3.91 -0.47
N GLN A 114 1.58 3.40 -1.57
CA GLN A 114 1.58 1.96 -1.84
C GLN A 114 2.31 1.17 -0.76
N GLN A 115 3.44 1.67 -0.25
CA GLN A 115 4.17 1.01 0.83
C GLN A 115 3.39 1.05 2.15
N VAL A 116 2.70 2.16 2.46
CA VAL A 116 1.81 2.26 3.64
C VAL A 116 0.68 1.23 3.54
N LEU A 117 -0.01 1.16 2.40
CA LEU A 117 -1.07 0.16 2.15
C LEU A 117 -0.55 -1.27 2.29
N LYS A 118 0.66 -1.54 1.77
CA LYS A 118 1.30 -2.84 1.93
C LYS A 118 1.62 -3.18 3.39
N VAL A 119 2.06 -2.21 4.20
CA VAL A 119 2.24 -2.41 5.64
C VAL A 119 0.90 -2.72 6.30
N LEU A 120 -0.17 -2.00 5.97
CA LEU A 120 -1.53 -2.27 6.48
C LEU A 120 -1.99 -3.70 6.15
N SER A 121 -1.76 -4.17 4.92
CA SER A 121 -2.05 -5.57 4.53
C SER A 121 -1.26 -6.56 5.40
N ASN A 122 0.03 -6.32 5.60
CA ASN A 122 0.89 -7.23 6.38
C ASN A 122 0.46 -7.31 7.85
N CYS A 123 -0.03 -6.21 8.43
CA CYS A 123 -0.48 -6.15 9.82
C CYS A 123 -2.01 -6.17 9.97
N ILE A 124 -2.76 -6.66 8.97
CA ILE A 124 -4.22 -6.61 8.99
C ILE A 124 -4.81 -7.26 10.24
N LYS A 125 -4.20 -8.37 10.69
CA LYS A 125 -4.63 -9.11 11.89
C LYS A 125 -4.53 -8.27 13.16
N ASP A 126 -3.59 -7.35 13.21
CA ASP A 126 -3.29 -6.49 14.36
C ASP A 126 -4.06 -5.16 14.36
N ILE A 127 -4.88 -4.88 13.33
CA ILE A 127 -5.75 -3.70 13.30
C ILE A 127 -6.93 -3.91 14.27
N PRO A 128 -7.25 -2.96 15.17
CA PRO A 128 -8.43 -3.08 16.03
C PRO A 128 -9.73 -3.02 15.22
N SER A 129 -10.74 -3.83 15.58
CA SER A 129 -12.02 -3.85 14.86
C SER A 129 -12.68 -2.47 14.77
N SER A 130 -12.60 -1.67 15.85
CA SER A 130 -13.12 -0.29 15.86
C SER A 130 -12.50 0.63 14.82
N ARG A 131 -11.26 0.37 14.37
CA ARG A 131 -10.61 1.12 13.29
C ARG A 131 -10.73 0.44 11.93
N ALA A 132 -11.01 -0.86 11.89
CA ALA A 132 -11.14 -1.62 10.65
C ALA A 132 -12.29 -1.11 9.78
N GLU A 133 -13.47 -0.89 10.37
CA GLU A 133 -14.65 -0.36 9.67
C GLU A 133 -14.39 1.04 9.10
N SER A 134 -13.88 1.96 9.94
CA SER A 134 -13.51 3.32 9.51
C SER A 134 -12.47 3.29 8.40
N LEU A 135 -11.45 2.43 8.48
CA LEU A 135 -10.45 2.30 7.43
C LEU A 135 -11.06 1.78 6.12
N GLN A 136 -11.93 0.78 6.19
CA GLN A 136 -12.59 0.21 5.01
C GLN A 136 -13.45 1.27 4.31
N GLU A 137 -14.26 2.03 5.05
CA GLU A 137 -15.08 3.11 4.50
C GLU A 137 -14.21 4.17 3.80
N ARG A 138 -13.10 4.57 4.45
CA ARG A 138 -12.16 5.57 3.93
C ARG A 138 -11.46 5.11 2.64
N LEU A 139 -11.16 3.82 2.52
CA LEU A 139 -10.57 3.23 1.32
C LEU A 139 -11.63 3.09 0.20
N LEU A 140 -12.83 2.64 0.53
CA LEU A 140 -13.90 2.40 -0.45
C LEU A 140 -14.46 3.68 -1.07
N LYS A 141 -14.59 4.75 -0.28
CA LYS A 141 -15.19 6.02 -0.74
C LYS A 141 -14.52 6.60 -1.99
N PRO A 142 -13.18 6.75 -2.08
CA PRO A 142 -12.52 7.21 -3.31
C PRO A 142 -12.54 6.18 -4.44
N ILE A 143 -12.50 4.86 -4.13
CA ILE A 143 -12.61 3.80 -5.16
C ILE A 143 -13.96 3.85 -5.86
N LYS A 144 -15.06 3.94 -5.10
CA LYS A 144 -16.43 4.02 -5.62
C LYS A 144 -16.66 5.26 -6.50
N LYS A 145 -15.88 6.32 -6.29
CA LYS A 145 -15.93 7.56 -7.08
C LYS A 145 -14.92 7.58 -8.23
N ILE A 146 -14.11 6.54 -8.39
CA ILE A 146 -12.99 6.49 -9.34
C ILE A 146 -12.10 7.75 -9.21
N ALA A 147 -11.94 8.23 -7.97
CA ALA A 147 -11.29 9.49 -7.64
C ALA A 147 -9.85 9.31 -7.16
N VAL A 148 -9.24 8.16 -7.50
CA VAL A 148 -7.90 7.78 -7.05
C VAL A 148 -7.05 7.36 -8.24
N SER A 149 -5.72 7.58 -8.15
CA SER A 149 -4.77 7.12 -9.16
C SER A 149 -4.91 5.62 -9.42
N ALA A 150 -4.86 5.21 -10.69
CA ALA A 150 -4.92 3.81 -11.10
C ALA A 150 -3.87 2.93 -10.38
N GLN A 151 -2.73 3.51 -10.02
CA GLN A 151 -1.66 2.82 -9.29
C GLN A 151 -2.01 2.47 -7.84
N LEU A 152 -3.03 3.10 -7.25
CA LEU A 152 -3.47 2.88 -5.88
C LEU A 152 -4.75 2.05 -5.79
N ILE A 153 -5.53 1.95 -6.87
CA ILE A 153 -6.80 1.19 -6.89
C ILE A 153 -6.58 -0.24 -6.40
N SER A 154 -5.67 -0.99 -7.05
CA SER A 154 -5.43 -2.39 -6.70
C SER A 154 -4.91 -2.55 -5.25
N PRO A 155 -3.87 -1.83 -4.80
CA PRO A 155 -3.44 -1.92 -3.39
C PRO A 155 -4.53 -1.54 -2.38
N MET A 156 -5.37 -0.54 -2.67
CA MET A 156 -6.48 -0.19 -1.77
C MET A 156 -7.55 -1.28 -1.75
N MET A 157 -7.88 -1.86 -2.90
CA MET A 157 -8.80 -3.00 -2.99
C MET A 157 -8.27 -4.21 -2.23
N ASP A 158 -6.98 -4.52 -2.32
CA ASP A 158 -6.37 -5.62 -1.56
C ASP A 158 -6.57 -5.42 -0.05
N VAL A 159 -6.35 -4.20 0.46
CA VAL A 159 -6.59 -3.87 1.88
C VAL A 159 -8.07 -3.97 2.24
N VAL A 160 -8.97 -3.44 1.41
CA VAL A 160 -10.43 -3.52 1.64
C VAL A 160 -10.90 -4.97 1.70
N THR A 161 -10.43 -5.83 0.80
CA THR A 161 -10.73 -7.26 0.77
C THR A 161 -10.25 -7.94 2.05
N LEU A 162 -9.03 -7.66 2.49
CA LEU A 162 -8.50 -8.19 3.75
C LEU A 162 -9.29 -7.70 4.98
N LEU A 163 -9.76 -6.44 4.96
CA LEU A 163 -10.63 -5.91 6.00
C LEU A 163 -11.99 -6.61 6.00
N SER A 164 -12.60 -6.87 4.83
CA SER A 164 -13.86 -7.61 4.73
C SER A 164 -13.76 -8.97 5.43
N TYR A 165 -12.73 -9.76 5.12
CA TYR A 165 -12.54 -11.05 5.79
C TYR A 165 -12.21 -10.94 7.29
N LYS A 166 -11.53 -9.86 7.70
CA LYS A 166 -11.19 -9.64 9.11
C LYS A 166 -12.42 -9.34 9.97
N MET A 167 -13.38 -8.62 9.42
CA MET A 167 -14.56 -8.12 10.14
C MET A 167 -15.70 -9.13 10.19
N THR A 168 -15.58 -10.26 9.48
CA THR A 168 -16.55 -11.34 9.44
C THR A 168 -16.06 -12.56 10.20
N ASP A 169 -16.99 -13.39 10.67
CA ASP A 169 -16.66 -14.58 11.48
C ASP A 169 -16.31 -15.79 10.60
N SER A 170 -16.66 -15.75 9.31
CA SER A 170 -16.39 -16.81 8.33
C SER A 170 -15.92 -16.28 6.98
N GLU A 171 -15.32 -17.18 6.19
CA GLU A 171 -14.89 -16.88 4.81
C GLU A 171 -16.09 -16.62 3.88
N GLU A 172 -17.20 -17.33 4.09
CA GLU A 172 -18.45 -17.15 3.33
C GLU A 172 -19.07 -15.76 3.57
N GLU A 173 -19.13 -15.32 4.82
CA GLU A 173 -19.59 -13.96 5.16
C GLU A 173 -18.66 -12.90 4.59
N GLY A 174 -17.34 -13.12 4.65
CA GLY A 174 -16.35 -12.22 4.09
C GLY A 174 -16.49 -12.07 2.58
N GLN A 175 -16.73 -13.18 1.87
CA GLN A 175 -16.99 -13.19 0.44
C GLN A 175 -18.28 -12.43 0.08
N LYS A 176 -19.35 -12.65 0.84
CA LYS A 176 -20.61 -11.90 0.65
C LYS A 176 -20.41 -10.41 0.89
N ALA A 177 -19.67 -10.03 1.94
CA ALA A 177 -19.35 -8.63 2.21
C ALA A 177 -18.54 -8.00 1.07
N ILE A 178 -17.67 -8.78 0.41
CA ILE A 178 -16.93 -8.32 -0.79
C ILE A 178 -17.88 -8.05 -1.95
N GLU A 179 -18.77 -8.98 -2.25
CA GLU A 179 -19.76 -8.85 -3.33
C GLU A 179 -20.62 -7.59 -3.16
N GLU A 180 -21.07 -7.32 -1.93
CA GLU A 180 -21.90 -6.16 -1.60
C GLU A 180 -21.24 -4.81 -1.95
N TRP A 181 -19.93 -4.66 -1.79
CA TRP A 181 -19.25 -3.41 -2.12
C TRP A 181 -18.68 -3.39 -3.55
N VAL A 182 -18.37 -4.55 -4.14
CA VAL A 182 -17.87 -4.68 -5.52
C VAL A 182 -18.99 -4.44 -6.53
N GLU A 183 -20.19 -4.96 -6.30
CA GLU A 183 -21.30 -4.90 -7.27
C GLU A 183 -21.60 -3.46 -7.72
N PRO A 184 -21.81 -2.46 -6.84
CA PRO A 184 -22.04 -1.08 -7.25
C PRO A 184 -20.89 -0.46 -8.05
N ILE A 185 -19.64 -0.88 -7.79
CA ILE A 185 -18.46 -0.38 -8.51
C ILE A 185 -18.48 -0.93 -9.94
N LEU A 186 -18.72 -2.23 -10.11
CA LEU A 186 -18.81 -2.87 -11.41
C LEU A 186 -19.96 -2.31 -12.24
N THR A 187 -21.14 -2.13 -11.63
CA THR A 187 -22.29 -1.49 -12.30
C THR A 187 -21.95 -0.09 -12.77
N SER A 188 -21.32 0.74 -11.91
CA SER A 188 -20.92 2.10 -12.29
C SER A 188 -19.90 2.11 -13.43
N CYS A 189 -18.97 1.15 -13.44
CA CYS A 189 -18.00 1.00 -14.54
C CYS A 189 -18.68 0.57 -15.83
N ASP A 190 -19.59 -0.39 -15.78
CA ASP A 190 -20.34 -0.88 -16.94
C ASP A 190 -21.23 0.22 -17.54
N ASP A 191 -21.96 0.96 -16.69
CA ASP A 191 -22.79 2.10 -17.12
C ASP A 191 -21.95 3.20 -17.78
N TYR A 192 -20.79 3.51 -17.19
CA TYR A 192 -19.85 4.48 -17.77
C TYR A 192 -19.33 3.99 -19.13
N LEU A 193 -18.86 2.74 -19.22
CA LEU A 193 -18.36 2.17 -20.47
C LEU A 193 -19.44 2.13 -21.54
N LYS A 194 -20.68 1.78 -21.18
CA LYS A 194 -21.83 1.83 -22.09
C LYS A 194 -22.05 3.23 -22.63
N SER A 195 -22.05 4.26 -21.77
CA SER A 195 -22.23 5.64 -22.22
C SER A 195 -21.11 6.06 -23.19
N VAL A 196 -19.86 5.72 -22.90
CA VAL A 196 -18.72 6.09 -23.75
C VAL A 196 -18.73 5.35 -25.09
N LEU A 197 -19.06 4.05 -25.10
CA LEU A 197 -19.01 3.22 -26.31
C LEU A 197 -20.26 3.39 -27.19
N PHE A 198 -21.43 3.54 -26.59
CA PHE A 198 -22.71 3.52 -27.30
C PHE A 198 -23.38 4.90 -27.46
N ASP A 199 -23.06 5.91 -26.64
CA ASP A 199 -23.57 7.28 -26.89
C ASP A 199 -22.66 8.08 -27.85
N ALA A 200 -21.36 7.75 -27.92
CA ALA A 200 -20.42 8.36 -28.87
C ALA A 200 -20.59 7.85 -30.32
N SER A 201 -21.33 6.76 -30.53
CA SER A 201 -21.65 6.16 -31.83
C SER A 201 -23.04 6.57 -32.36
N SER A 202 -23.55 7.72 -31.93
CA SER A 202 -24.75 8.34 -32.52
C SER A 202 -24.48 9.09 -33.83
N GLU A 203 -23.33 8.92 -34.47
CA GLU A 203 -23.32 8.83 -35.93
C GLU A 203 -23.85 7.45 -36.30
N LYS A 204 -25.19 7.32 -36.31
CA LYS A 204 -25.85 6.20 -36.96
C LYS A 204 -25.26 6.10 -38.37
N LEU A 205 -24.50 5.05 -38.65
CA LEU A 205 -24.27 4.65 -40.03
C LEU A 205 -25.66 4.44 -40.64
N ASP A 206 -25.94 5.10 -41.75
CA ASP A 206 -27.13 4.80 -42.51
C ASP A 206 -27.04 3.36 -43.04
N ASN A 207 -28.17 2.82 -43.50
CA ASN A 207 -28.22 1.47 -44.05
C ASN A 207 -27.22 1.27 -45.23
N GLU A 208 -26.74 2.34 -45.88
CA GLU A 208 -25.73 2.26 -46.94
C GLU A 208 -24.31 2.04 -46.38
N GLY A 209 -24.00 2.59 -45.20
CA GLY A 209 -22.76 2.34 -44.49
C GLY A 209 -22.60 0.88 -44.04
N GLU A 210 -23.69 0.23 -43.62
CA GLU A 210 -23.69 -1.18 -43.20
C GLU A 210 -23.49 -2.16 -44.37
N GLU A 211 -24.06 -1.89 -45.55
CA GLU A 211 -23.89 -2.75 -46.74
C GLU A 211 -22.46 -2.70 -47.31
N SER A 212 -21.67 -1.67 -47.01
CA SER A 212 -20.28 -1.55 -47.47
C SER A 212 -19.26 -2.38 -46.67
N LEU A 213 -19.70 -2.96 -45.55
CA LEU A 213 -18.86 -3.75 -44.63
C LEU A 213 -19.00 -5.27 -44.83
N PHE A 214 -19.88 -5.72 -45.73
CA PHE A 214 -20.09 -7.12 -46.13
C PHE A 214 -19.84 -7.31 -47.63
#